data_AF-A0A645GYW3-F1
#
_entry.id   AF-A0A645GYW3-F1
#
_cell.length_a   1.000
_cell.length_b   1.000
_cell.length_c   1.000
_cell.angle_alpha   90.00
_cell.angle_beta   90.00
_cell.angle_gamma   90.00
#
_symmetry.space_group_name_H-M   'P 1'
#
loop_
_entity.id
_entity.type
_entity.pdbx_description
1 polymer ?
#
loop_
_entity_poly.entity_id
_entity_poly.type
_entity_poly.pdbx_seq_one_letter_code
_entity_poly.pdbx_strand_id
1 'polypeptide(L)'
;MVNNPIIFGEQNIYNELDEKTGSLGKLLLNAVSLSIGEVHSMAVSHNGIMVPAHINKKSNSILGVLGFIPKNLCIDLVEIYDKTAIDEKYVEGLRILRNSDAHQLVDISEAKNFFELDDIENIYDYMNI
;
A
#
# COMPACT_ATOMS: atom_id res chain seq x y z
N MET A 1 -21.70 -4.33 1.86
CA MET A 1 -22.22 -5.63 2.36
C MET A 1 -22.10 -5.68 3.87
N VAL A 2 -22.89 -6.52 4.53
CA VAL A 2 -22.78 -6.77 5.98
C VAL A 2 -21.67 -7.81 6.21
N ASN A 3 -20.89 -7.65 7.28
CA ASN A 3 -19.85 -8.59 7.68
C ASN A 3 -20.48 -9.91 8.15
N ASN A 4 -19.84 -11.02 7.79
CA ASN A 4 -20.10 -12.33 8.40
C ASN A 4 -18.85 -12.72 9.19
N PRO A 5 -18.83 -12.53 10.52
CA PRO A 5 -17.64 -12.77 11.34
C PRO A 5 -17.13 -14.22 11.30
N ILE A 6 -18.03 -15.19 11.05
CA ILE A 6 -17.67 -16.61 10.93
C ILE A 6 -16.79 -16.84 9.69
N ILE A 7 -17.00 -16.07 8.62
CA ILE A 7 -16.29 -16.24 7.34
C ILE A 7 -15.10 -15.28 7.24
N PHE A 8 -15.31 -14.01 7.58
CA PHE A 8 -14.35 -12.92 7.32
C PHE A 8 -13.62 -12.43 8.57
N GLY A 9 -13.94 -12.98 9.74
CA GLY A 9 -13.37 -12.56 11.02
C GLY A 9 -14.09 -11.36 11.66
N GLU A 10 -13.73 -11.14 12.93
CA GLU A 10 -14.23 -10.01 13.71
C GLU A 10 -13.63 -8.69 13.20
N GLN A 11 -14.45 -7.64 13.14
CA GLN A 11 -14.01 -6.29 12.83
C GLN A 11 -14.28 -5.42 14.07
N ASN A 12 -13.34 -5.45 15.00
CA ASN A 12 -13.46 -4.79 16.30
C ASN A 12 -13.04 -3.32 16.23
N ILE A 13 -13.66 -2.49 17.07
CA ILE A 13 -13.26 -1.10 17.31
C ILE A 13 -12.57 -1.09 18.67
N TYR A 14 -11.36 -0.55 18.74
CA TYR A 14 -10.56 -0.43 19.96
C TYR A 14 -10.38 1.05 20.33
N ASN A 15 -10.33 1.34 21.63
CA ASN A 15 -9.94 2.66 22.14
C ASN A 15 -8.42 2.75 22.36
N GLU A 16 -7.96 3.89 22.85
CA GLU A 16 -6.55 4.19 23.15
C GLU A 16 -5.95 3.33 24.28
N LEU A 17 -6.79 2.63 25.05
CA LEU A 17 -6.38 1.71 26.12
C LEU A 17 -6.37 0.25 25.65
N ASP A 18 -6.47 0.00 24.34
CA ASP A 18 -6.56 -1.34 23.73
C ASP A 18 -7.79 -2.15 24.18
N GLU A 19 -8.87 -1.46 24.55
CA GLU A 19 -10.13 -2.08 24.95
C GLU A 19 -11.12 -2.08 23.78
N LYS A 20 -11.78 -3.22 23.57
CA LYS A 20 -12.84 -3.34 22.56
C LYS A 20 -14.05 -2.50 22.97
N THR A 21 -14.33 -1.44 22.21
CA THR A 21 -15.49 -0.54 22.42
C THR A 21 -16.66 -0.84 21.50
N GLY A 22 -16.47 -1.68 20.48
CA GLY A 22 -17.55 -2.08 19.58
C GLY A 22 -17.10 -3.02 18.46
N SER A 23 -17.98 -3.21 17.48
CA SER A 23 -17.67 -3.90 16.23
C SER A 23 -18.39 -3.24 15.05
N LEU A 24 -17.81 -3.39 13.86
CA LEU A 24 -18.38 -2.83 12.64
C LEU A 24 -19.13 -3.89 11.85
N GLY A 25 -20.44 -3.67 11.65
CA GLY A 25 -21.28 -4.55 10.83
C GLY A 25 -21.05 -4.40 9.33
N LYS A 26 -20.41 -3.33 8.84
CA LYS A 26 -20.06 -3.15 7.42
C LYS A 26 -18.81 -3.98 7.09
N LEU A 27 -18.87 -4.87 6.10
CA LEU A 27 -17.70 -5.63 5.64
C LEU A 27 -16.67 -4.68 4.98
N LEU A 28 -15.50 -4.52 5.61
CA LEU A 28 -14.44 -3.58 5.21
C LEU A 28 -13.56 -4.11 4.08
N LEU A 29 -13.56 -5.41 3.82
CA LEU A 29 -12.79 -6.03 2.73
C LEU A 29 -13.25 -5.61 1.32
N ASN A 30 -14.47 -5.07 1.20
CA ASN A 30 -15.01 -4.71 -0.11
C ASN A 30 -14.26 -3.53 -0.73
N ALA A 31 -14.08 -3.60 -2.05
CA ALA A 31 -13.60 -2.47 -2.83
C ALA A 31 -14.51 -1.24 -2.65
N VAL A 32 -13.90 -0.07 -2.61
CA VAL A 32 -14.59 1.22 -2.69
C VAL A 32 -14.89 1.57 -4.14
N SER A 33 -15.93 2.36 -4.37
CA SER A 33 -16.28 2.88 -5.70
C SER A 33 -15.42 4.08 -6.08
N LEU A 34 -14.09 3.92 -6.01
CA LEU A 34 -13.11 4.91 -6.43
C LEU A 34 -12.20 4.31 -7.49
N SER A 35 -11.93 5.06 -8.54
CA SER A 35 -10.86 4.77 -9.49
C SER A 35 -9.49 5.04 -8.86
N ILE A 36 -8.45 4.43 -9.43
CA ILE A 36 -7.07 4.63 -8.96
C ILE A 36 -6.62 6.10 -9.05
N GLY A 37 -7.12 6.85 -10.04
CA GLY A 37 -6.85 8.28 -10.19
C GLY A 37 -7.56 9.13 -9.13
N GLU A 38 -8.76 8.75 -8.72
CA GLU A 38 -9.46 9.41 -7.60
C GLU A 38 -8.75 9.16 -6.27
N VAL A 39 -8.24 7.95 -6.05
CA VAL A 39 -7.43 7.63 -4.86
C VAL A 39 -6.15 8.47 -4.84
N HIS A 40 -5.45 8.58 -5.98
CA HIS A 40 -4.29 9.45 -6.13
C HIS A 40 -4.62 10.91 -5.81
N SER A 41 -5.67 11.45 -6.44
CA SER A 41 -6.09 12.85 -6.25
C SER A 41 -6.44 13.14 -4.79
N MET A 42 -7.10 12.20 -4.12
CA MET A 42 -7.46 12.31 -2.71
C MET A 42 -6.21 12.33 -1.82
N ALA A 43 -5.24 11.42 -2.05
CA ALA A 43 -3.98 11.42 -1.31
C ALA A 43 -3.24 12.76 -1.43
N VAL A 44 -3.07 13.26 -2.66
CA VAL A 44 -2.39 14.55 -2.92
C VAL A 44 -3.12 15.72 -2.25
N SER A 45 -4.46 15.74 -2.27
CA SER A 45 -5.25 16.80 -1.63
C SER A 45 -5.08 16.89 -0.11
N HIS A 46 -4.55 15.83 0.50
CA HIS A 46 -4.27 15.71 1.94
C HIS A 46 -2.77 15.72 2.26
N ASN A 47 -1.93 16.28 1.36
CA ASN A 47 -0.46 16.29 1.50
C ASN A 47 0.13 14.87 1.68
N GLY A 48 -0.51 13.87 1.09
CA GLY A 48 -0.05 12.50 1.09
C GLY A 48 0.51 12.09 -0.28
N ILE A 49 1.26 10.98 -0.26
CA ILE A 49 1.71 10.29 -1.48
C ILE A 49 0.93 9.01 -1.73
N MET A 50 0.84 8.64 -3.00
CA MET A 50 0.38 7.32 -3.41
C MET A 50 1.59 6.44 -3.76
N VAL A 51 1.75 5.33 -3.05
CA VAL A 51 2.70 4.27 -3.41
C VAL A 51 1.90 3.02 -3.74
N PRO A 52 1.76 2.64 -5.02
CA PRO A 52 1.14 1.38 -5.37
C PRO A 52 1.93 0.20 -4.78
N ALA A 53 1.28 -0.54 -3.88
CA ALA A 53 1.88 -1.67 -3.19
C ALA A 53 2.16 -2.83 -4.15
N HIS A 54 3.29 -3.52 -3.95
CA HIS A 54 3.67 -4.80 -4.55
C HIS A 54 3.18 -4.98 -6.01
N ILE A 55 3.54 -4.05 -6.90
CA ILE A 55 2.89 -3.87 -8.21
C ILE A 55 2.94 -5.08 -9.14
N ASN A 56 3.87 -6.00 -8.89
CA ASN A 56 4.16 -7.20 -9.67
C ASN A 56 3.59 -8.50 -9.05
N LYS A 57 2.87 -8.43 -7.92
CA LYS A 57 2.22 -9.60 -7.31
C LYS A 57 1.10 -10.12 -8.22
N LYS A 58 0.93 -11.43 -8.36
CA LYS A 58 -0.07 -11.99 -9.30
C LYS A 58 -1.52 -11.63 -8.97
N SER A 59 -1.83 -11.44 -7.68
CA SER A 59 -3.15 -11.05 -7.19
C SER A 59 -3.11 -9.69 -6.50
N ASN A 60 -4.21 -8.93 -6.62
CA ASN A 60 -4.42 -7.66 -5.95
C ASN A 60 -3.29 -6.63 -6.17
N SER A 61 -2.65 -6.65 -7.34
CA SER A 61 -1.66 -5.65 -7.75
C SER A 61 -2.10 -4.97 -9.04
N ILE A 62 -1.52 -3.80 -9.31
CA ILE A 62 -1.85 -3.03 -10.51
C ILE A 62 -1.49 -3.79 -11.79
N LEU A 63 -0.32 -4.44 -11.87
CA LEU A 63 0.05 -5.21 -13.07
C LEU A 63 -0.68 -6.56 -13.14
N GLY A 64 -0.95 -7.19 -12.00
CA GLY A 64 -1.72 -8.44 -11.95
C GLY A 64 -3.17 -8.27 -12.39
N VAL A 65 -3.77 -7.11 -12.12
CA VAL A 65 -5.18 -6.83 -12.45
C VAL A 65 -5.33 -6.10 -13.78
N LEU A 66 -4.54 -5.07 -14.05
CA LEU A 66 -4.67 -4.23 -15.24
C LEU A 66 -3.72 -4.64 -16.38
N GLY A 67 -2.59 -5.29 -16.06
CA GLY A 67 -1.54 -5.60 -17.03
C GLY A 67 -0.64 -4.41 -17.39
N PHE A 68 -0.93 -3.21 -16.87
CA PHE A 68 -0.15 -1.99 -17.11
C PHE A 68 -0.31 -1.00 -15.94
N ILE A 69 0.59 -0.02 -15.86
CA ILE A 69 0.45 1.15 -14.98
C ILE A 69 -0.20 2.27 -15.81
N PRO A 70 -1.35 2.84 -15.41
CA PRO A 70 -2.00 3.92 -16.14
C PRO A 70 -1.07 5.13 -16.26
N LYS A 71 -0.87 5.66 -17.48
CA LYS A 71 0.06 6.76 -17.74
C LYS A 71 -0.34 8.10 -17.09
N ASN A 72 -1.63 8.25 -16.80
CA ASN A 72 -2.17 9.42 -16.12
C ASN A 72 -2.05 9.32 -14.58
N LEU A 73 -1.54 8.21 -14.06
CA LEU A 73 -1.22 8.07 -12.66
C LEU A 73 0.16 8.73 -12.45
N CYS A 74 0.16 9.97 -11.99
CA CYS A 74 1.38 10.74 -11.72
C CYS A 74 2.06 10.23 -10.45
N ILE A 75 2.73 9.09 -10.56
CA ILE A 75 3.47 8.43 -9.49
C ILE A 75 4.95 8.36 -9.84
N ASP A 76 5.79 8.58 -8.84
CA ASP A 76 7.26 8.52 -8.96
C ASP A 76 7.86 7.40 -8.10
N LEU A 77 7.01 6.66 -7.38
CA LEU A 77 7.39 5.68 -6.38
C LEU A 77 6.44 4.49 -6.42
N VAL A 78 6.99 3.28 -6.46
CA VAL A 78 6.23 2.02 -6.45
C VAL A 78 6.86 1.03 -5.47
N GLU A 79 6.07 0.12 -4.94
CA GLU A 79 6.60 -1.00 -4.16
C GLU A 79 6.67 -2.26 -5.02
N ILE A 80 7.79 -2.99 -4.91
CA ILE A 80 8.02 -4.25 -5.63
C ILE A 80 8.00 -5.42 -4.66
N TYR A 81 7.32 -6.49 -5.08
CA TYR A 81 7.32 -7.78 -4.40
C TYR A 81 8.50 -8.63 -4.84
N ASP A 82 9.46 -8.84 -3.94
CA ASP A 82 10.72 -9.54 -4.27
C ASP A 82 10.55 -11.00 -4.72
N LYS A 83 9.42 -11.65 -4.38
CA LYS A 83 9.19 -13.06 -4.77
C LYS A 83 8.66 -13.21 -6.20
N THR A 84 8.55 -12.13 -6.97
CA THR A 84 8.09 -12.17 -8.36
C THR A 84 8.97 -11.29 -9.24
N ALA A 85 9.26 -11.72 -10.45
CA ALA A 85 10.02 -10.91 -11.40
C ALA A 85 9.20 -9.68 -11.83
N ILE A 86 9.90 -8.60 -12.18
CA ILE A 86 9.32 -7.41 -12.78
C ILE A 86 10.11 -7.09 -14.06
N ASP A 87 9.39 -6.75 -15.12
CA ASP A 87 10.00 -6.24 -16.35
C ASP A 87 10.39 -4.77 -16.13
N GLU A 88 11.66 -4.43 -16.36
CA GLU A 88 12.23 -3.11 -16.09
C GLU A 88 11.45 -1.99 -16.78
N LYS A 89 10.82 -2.25 -17.92
CA LYS A 89 10.00 -1.26 -18.64
C LYS A 89 8.84 -0.68 -17.82
N TYR A 90 8.36 -1.41 -16.81
CA TYR A 90 7.26 -0.95 -15.95
C TYR A 90 7.74 -0.08 -14.78
N VAL A 91 9.04 -0.09 -14.49
CA VAL A 91 9.64 0.64 -13.37
C VAL A 91 10.70 1.65 -13.82
N GLU A 92 10.92 1.78 -15.13
CA GLU A 92 11.83 2.75 -15.72
C GLU A 92 11.46 4.17 -15.28
N GLY A 93 12.42 4.87 -14.67
CA GLY A 93 12.22 6.22 -14.14
C GLY A 93 11.46 6.29 -12.81
N LEU A 94 11.00 5.15 -12.26
CA LEU A 94 10.34 5.09 -10.95
C LEU A 94 11.34 4.73 -9.86
N ARG A 95 11.16 5.35 -8.70
CA ARG A 95 11.82 4.90 -7.47
C ARG A 95 11.12 3.65 -6.94
N ILE A 96 11.89 2.76 -6.34
CA ILE A 96 11.40 1.45 -5.90
C ILE A 96 11.54 1.32 -4.38
N LEU A 97 10.41 1.07 -3.72
CA LEU A 97 10.36 0.59 -2.35
C LEU A 97 10.28 -0.93 -2.29
N ARG A 98 10.80 -1.48 -1.20
CA ARG A 98 10.71 -2.89 -0.85
C ARG A 98 10.35 -2.99 0.62
N ASN A 99 9.11 -3.38 0.88
CA ASN A 99 8.57 -3.56 2.22
C ASN A 99 8.27 -5.03 2.48
N SER A 100 8.16 -5.41 3.76
CA SER A 100 7.84 -6.78 4.16
C SER A 100 6.39 -7.18 3.93
N ASP A 101 5.45 -6.23 3.99
CA ASP A 101 4.02 -6.52 4.13
C ASP A 101 3.76 -7.53 5.29
N ALA A 102 4.44 -7.29 6.43
CA ALA A 102 4.53 -8.24 7.53
C ALA A 102 3.18 -8.41 8.25
N HIS A 103 2.72 -9.65 8.36
CA HIS A 103 1.50 -10.01 9.12
C HIS A 103 1.84 -10.76 10.42
N GLN A 104 3.09 -11.21 10.55
CA GLN A 104 3.65 -11.84 11.75
C GLN A 104 5.05 -11.28 12.02
N LEU A 105 5.55 -11.45 13.26
CA LEU A 105 6.87 -10.97 13.64
C LEU A 105 7.99 -11.52 12.74
N VAL A 106 7.88 -12.78 12.33
CA VAL A 106 8.85 -13.44 11.44
C VAL A 106 8.83 -12.91 10.00
N ASP A 107 7.79 -12.18 9.62
CA ASP A 107 7.66 -11.58 8.29
C ASP A 107 8.32 -10.21 8.21
N ILE A 108 8.68 -9.59 9.34
CA ILE A 108 9.36 -8.29 9.38
C ILE A 108 10.70 -8.42 8.64
N SER A 109 10.94 -7.50 7.71
CA SER A 109 12.18 -7.52 6.94
C SER A 109 13.36 -7.18 7.83
N GLU A 110 14.42 -7.97 7.70
CA GLU A 110 15.77 -7.57 8.13
C GLU A 110 16.18 -6.26 7.44
N ALA A 111 17.17 -5.57 8.00
CA ALA A 111 17.71 -4.30 7.49
C ALA A 111 18.48 -4.44 6.16
N LYS A 112 17.79 -4.90 5.11
CA LYS A 112 18.32 -5.10 3.75
C LYS A 112 18.08 -3.90 2.85
N ASN A 113 16.97 -3.20 3.06
CA ASN A 113 16.60 -1.99 2.35
C ASN A 113 16.76 -0.79 3.30
N PHE A 114 17.39 0.28 2.83
CA PHE A 114 17.67 1.46 3.63
C PHE A 114 17.67 2.72 2.77
N PHE A 115 17.47 3.87 3.42
CA PHE A 115 17.68 5.19 2.83
C PHE A 115 18.94 5.78 3.47
N GLU A 116 19.82 6.34 2.64
CA GLU A 116 20.92 7.17 3.13
C GLU A 116 20.42 8.62 3.16
N LEU A 117 20.18 9.14 4.35
CA LEU A 117 19.71 10.49 4.60
C LEU A 117 20.58 11.13 5.67
N ASP A 118 20.84 12.43 5.53
CA ASP A 118 21.60 13.20 6.53
C ASP A 118 20.77 13.47 7.79
N ASP A 119 19.45 13.60 7.64
CA ASP A 119 18.47 13.78 8.70
C ASP A 119 17.19 12.99 8.35
N ILE A 120 16.45 12.53 9.36
CA ILE A 120 15.23 11.75 9.16
C ILE A 120 14.13 12.56 8.47
N GLU A 121 14.06 13.87 8.70
CA GLU A 121 13.08 14.76 8.08
C GLU A 121 13.26 14.83 6.56
N ASN A 122 14.46 14.57 6.04
CA ASN A 122 14.71 14.50 4.59
C ASN A 122 13.96 13.35 3.91
N ILE A 123 13.32 12.45 4.66
CA ILE A 123 12.41 11.46 4.09
C ILE A 123 11.23 12.12 3.37
N TYR A 124 10.75 13.27 3.84
CA TYR A 124 9.61 13.97 3.23
C TYR A 124 10.00 14.51 1.85
N ASP A 125 11.17 15.15 1.76
CA ASP A 125 11.76 15.58 0.48
C ASP A 125 12.01 14.40 -0.46
N TYR A 126 12.56 13.28 0.07
CA TYR A 126 12.70 12.06 -0.72
C TYR A 126 11.34 11.57 -1.21
N MET A 127 10.30 11.61 -0.39
CA MET A 127 8.97 11.14 -0.75
C MET A 127 8.17 12.14 -1.59
N ASN A 128 8.69 13.35 -1.86
CA ASN A 128 8.01 14.47 -2.53
C ASN A 128 6.76 14.97 -1.78
N ILE A 129 6.80 15.05 -0.44
CA ILE A 129 5.73 15.59 0.42
C ILE A 129 6.21 16.67 1.37
#